data_AF-A0A7Z9G034-F1
#
_entry.id   AF-A0A7Z9G034-F1
#
_cell.length_a   1.000
_cell.length_b   1.000
_cell.length_c   1.000
_cell.angle_alpha   90.00
_cell.angle_beta   90.00
_cell.angle_gamma   90.00
#
_symmetry.space_group_name_H-M   'P 1'
#
loop_
_entity.id
_entity.type
_entity.pdbx_description
1 polymer ?
#
loop_
_entity_poly.entity_id
_entity_poly.type
_entity_poly.pdbx_seq_one_letter_code
_entity_poly.pdbx_strand_id
1 'polypeptide(L)' 'MDVDQANANAITAECSGSKSFTSADALITNPDVEAVVITTPDQTHAELTLACLEAYKPVLCEKPTRHQCREC' A
#
# COMPACT_ATOMS: atom_id res chain seq x y z
N MET A 1 1.20 5.23 2.03
CA MET A 1 -0.13 5.84 2.23
C MET A 1 -0.60 5.36 3.58
N ASP A 2 -1.16 6.24 4.39
CA ASP A 2 -1.90 5.86 5.59
C ASP A 2 -3.24 6.61 5.55
N VAL A 3 -4.31 5.95 6.01
CA VAL A 3 -5.63 6.58 6.14
C VAL A 3 -5.65 7.60 7.28
N ASP A 4 -4.79 7.40 8.29
CA ASP A 4 -4.54 8.36 9.35
C ASP A 4 -3.42 9.32 8.92
N GLN A 5 -3.82 10.55 8.63
CA GLN A 5 -2.92 11.61 8.20
C GLN A 5 -1.87 11.95 9.28
N ALA A 6 -2.17 11.79 10.57
CA ALA A 6 -1.21 12.04 11.63
C ALA A 6 -0.07 11.02 11.60
N ASN A 7 -0.38 9.74 11.37
CA ASN A 7 0.62 8.68 11.21
C ASN A 7 1.48 8.91 9.97
N ALA A 8 0.84 9.23 8.83
CA ALA A 8 1.58 9.56 7.61
C ALA A 8 2.56 10.72 7.81
N ASN A 9 2.10 11.79 8.49
CA ASN A 9 2.93 12.97 8.75
C ASN A 9 4.11 12.66 9.68
N ALA A 10 3.88 11.86 10.73
CA ALA A 10 4.92 11.45 11.66
C ALA A 10 6.05 10.69 10.94
N ILE A 11 5.70 9.73 10.09
CA ILE A 11 6.68 8.98 9.30
C ILE A 11 7.44 9.89 8.33
N THR A 12 6.75 10.84 7.67
CA THR A 12 7.43 11.78 6.78
C THR A 12 8.39 12.74 7.49
N ALA A 13 8.12 13.05 8.77
CA ALA A 13 9.00 13.88 9.58
C ALA A 13 10.26 13.12 10.01
N GLU A 14 10.16 11.81 10.28
CA GLU A 14 11.29 10.96 10.67
C GLU A 14 12.13 10.52 9.46
N CYS A 15 11.50 10.21 8.33
CA CYS A 15 12.19 9.75 7.11
C CYS A 15 12.38 10.89 6.11
N SER A 16 13.55 11.54 6.18
CA SER A 16 13.94 12.61 5.25
C SER A 16 13.85 12.15 3.78
N GLY A 17 13.08 12.89 2.97
CA GLY A 17 12.88 12.60 1.54
C GLY A 17 11.73 11.64 1.23
N SER A 18 11.03 11.13 2.24
CA SER A 18 9.81 10.34 2.03
C SER A 18 8.62 11.23 1.65
N LYS A 19 7.70 10.67 0.85
CA LYS A 19 6.47 11.33 0.39
C LYS A 19 5.27 10.58 0.95
N SER A 20 4.31 11.29 1.53
CA SER A 20 3.00 10.73 1.85
C SER A 20 2.04 10.89 0.67
N PHE A 21 1.17 9.91 0.47
CA PHE A 21 0.11 9.93 -0.53
C PHE A 21 -1.25 9.87 0.14
N THR A 22 -2.24 10.58 -0.42
CA THR A 22 -3.61 10.66 0.11
C THR A 22 -4.52 9.55 -0.40
N SER A 23 -4.09 8.77 -1.41
CA SER A 23 -4.81 7.59 -1.91
C SER A 23 -3.84 6.50 -2.34
N ALA A 24 -4.33 5.26 -2.36
CA ALA A 24 -3.54 4.12 -2.78
C ALA A 24 -3.24 4.20 -4.28
N ASP A 25 -4.21 4.62 -5.08
CA ASP A 25 -4.07 4.81 -6.52
C ASP A 25 -2.95 5.79 -6.87
N ALA A 26 -2.86 6.94 -6.18
CA ALA A 26 -1.81 7.91 -6.40
C ALA A 26 -0.40 7.38 -6.02
N LEU A 27 -0.33 6.45 -5.07
CA LEU A 27 0.92 5.77 -4.70
C LEU A 27 1.28 4.70 -5.73
N ILE A 28 0.33 3.86 -6.13
CA ILE A 28 0.53 2.72 -7.03
C ILE A 28 0.89 3.19 -8.45
N THR A 29 0.23 4.24 -8.95
CA THR A 29 0.47 4.76 -10.31
C THR A 29 1.69 5.66 -10.40
N ASN A 30 2.33 6.01 -9.28
CA ASN A 30 3.48 6.90 -9.29
C ASN A 30 4.68 6.23 -10.00
N PRO A 31 5.31 6.90 -10.99
CA PRO A 31 6.46 6.35 -11.69
C PRO A 31 7.73 6.27 -10.83
N ASP A 32 7.84 7.09 -9.77
CA ASP A 32 8.97 7.08 -8.83
C ASP A 32 8.89 5.91 -7.83
N VAL A 33 7.76 5.21 -7.76
CA VAL A 33 7.56 4.06 -6.86
C VAL A 33 7.91 2.78 -7.61
N GLU A 34 8.89 2.04 -7.10
CA GLU A 34 9.39 0.80 -7.73
C GLU A 34 8.70 -0.47 -7.22
N ALA A 35 8.20 -0.46 -5.97
CA ALA A 35 7.50 -1.58 -5.37
C ALA A 35 6.54 -1.09 -4.26
N VAL A 36 5.54 -1.90 -3.93
CA VAL A 36 4.54 -1.58 -2.90
C VAL A 36 4.53 -2.67 -1.82
N VAL A 37 4.56 -2.24 -0.57
CA VAL A 37 4.33 -3.12 0.59
C VAL A 37 2.96 -2.79 1.17
N ILE A 38 2.09 -3.79 1.26
CA ILE A 38 0.74 -3.65 1.79
C ILE A 38 0.73 -4.19 3.21
N THR A 39 0.54 -3.29 4.18
CA THR A 39 0.39 -3.58 5.62
C THR A 39 -0.90 -2.96 6.18
N THR A 40 -1.93 -2.86 5.33
CA THR A 40 -3.23 -2.28 5.68
C THR A 40 -4.09 -3.35 6.37
N PRO A 41 -5.33 -3.04 6.83
CA PRO A 41 -6.21 -4.08 7.35
C PRO A 41 -6.54 -5.15 6.29
N ASP A 42 -6.61 -6.42 6.70
CA ASP A 42 -6.75 -7.61 5.85
C ASP A 42 -7.85 -7.51 4.78
N GLN A 43 -8.94 -6.79 5.05
CA GLN A 43 -10.05 -6.61 4.10
C GLN A 43 -9.61 -5.91 2.80
N THR A 44 -8.58 -5.07 2.87
CA THR A 44 -8.09 -4.25 1.75
C THR A 44 -6.95 -4.90 0.98
N HIS A 45 -6.34 -5.96 1.52
CA HIS A 45 -5.16 -6.62 0.94
C HIS A 45 -5.39 -7.09 -0.49
N ALA A 46 -6.51 -7.77 -0.76
CA ALA A 46 -6.81 -8.34 -2.07
C ALA A 46 -6.97 -7.26 -3.15
N GLU A 47 -7.78 -6.23 -2.87
CA GLU A 47 -8.05 -5.14 -3.82
C GLU A 47 -6.79 -4.33 -4.13
N LEU A 48 -5.99 -4.01 -3.10
CA LEU A 48 -4.74 -3.26 -3.27
C LEU A 48 -3.68 -4.09 -3.98
N THR A 49 -3.60 -5.40 -3.71
CA THR A 49 -2.67 -6.30 -4.39
C THR A 49 -3.02 -6.39 -5.87
N LEU A 50 -4.32 -6.55 -6.20
CA LEU A 50 -4.78 -6.58 -7.57
C LEU A 50 -4.45 -5.27 -8.31
N ALA A 51 -4.73 -4.11 -7.69
CA ALA A 51 -4.40 -2.82 -8.27
C ALA A 51 -2.89 -2.66 -8.54
N CYS A 52 -2.02 -3.16 -7.67
CA CYS A 52 -0.57 -3.16 -7.91
C CYS A 52 -0.20 -4.05 -9.11
N LEU A 53 -0.79 -5.23 -9.21
CA LEU A 53 -0.54 -6.17 -10.31
C LEU A 53 -1.02 -5.60 -11.66
N GLU A 54 -2.20 -4.97 -11.68
CA GLU A 54 -2.74 -4.29 -12.87
C GLU A 54 -1.85 -3.12 -13.32
N ALA A 55 -1.23 -2.41 -12.37
CA ALA A 55 -0.26 -1.36 -12.64
C ALA A 55 1.17 -1.88 -12.93
N TYR A 56 1.36 -3.20 -13.06
CA TYR A 56 2.65 -3.86 -13.24
C TYR A 56 3.70 -3.48 -12.16
N LYS A 57 3.22 -3.26 -10.94
CA LYS A 57 4.05 -2.87 -9.80
C LYS A 57 4.34 -4.09 -8.91
N PRO A 58 5.62 -4.42 -8.66
CA PRO A 58 6.00 -5.44 -7.68
C PRO A 58 5.33 -5.17 -6.33
N VAL A 59 4.71 -6.20 -5.75
CA VAL A 59 3.93 -6.06 -4.52
C VAL A 59 4.26 -7.16 -3.51
N LEU A 60 4.40 -6.77 -2.25
CA LEU A 60 4.49 -7.67 -1.09
C LEU A 60 3.32 -7.37 -0.16
N CYS A 61 2.49 -8.37 0.10
CA CYS A 61 1.35 -8.25 1.01
C CYS A 61 1.66 -8.93 2.35
N GLU A 62 1.42 -8.23 3.47
CA GLU A 62 1.57 -8.79 4.80
C GLU A 62 0.50 -9.87 5.08
N LYS A 63 0.82 -10.82 5.95
CA LYS A 63 -0.01 -11.97 6.28
C LYS A 63 -0.83 -11.72 7.56
N PRO A 64 -2.15 -12.01 7.56
CA PRO A 64 -2.83 -12.87 6.60
C PRO A 64 -3.40 -12.08 5.40
N THR A 65 -3.32 -12.66 4.22
CA THR A 65 -3.85 -12.05 3.00
C THR A 65 -5.39 -11.97 2.99
N ARG A 66 -6.06 -12.80 3.81
CA ARG A 66 -7.50 -12.77 4.14
C ARG A 66 -7.80 -13.79 5.26
N HIS A 67 -8.89 -13.62 6.01
CA HIS A 67 -9.32 -14.60 7.03
C HIS A 67 -9.97 -15.88 6.47
N GLN A 68 -10.18 -16.00 5.15
CA GLN A 68 -10.93 -17.12 4.55
C GLN A 68 -10.31 -17.58 3.22
N CYS A 69 -9.96 -18.87 3.11
CA CYS A 69 -9.27 -19.48 1.95
C CYS A 69 -10.12 -19.66 0.67
N ARG A 70 -11.19 -18.90 0.45
CA ARG A 70 -12.10 -19.15 -0.70
C ARG A 70 -11.76 -18.37 -1.97
N GLU A 71 -10.77 -17.49 -1.89
CA GLU A 71 -10.37 -16.56 -2.95
C GLU A 71 -8.83 -16.53 -2.98
N CYS A 72 -8.23 -17.46 -3.71
CA CYS A 72 -6.81 -17.48 -4.07
C CYS A 72 -6.71 -17.64 -5.57
#